data_AF-A0A454XU25-F1
#
_entry.id   AF-A0A454XU25-F1
#
_cell.length_a   1.000
_cell.length_b   1.000
_cell.length_c   1.000
_cell.angle_alpha   90.00
_cell.angle_beta   90.00
_cell.angle_gamma   90.00
#
_symmetry.space_group_name_H-M   'P 1'
#
loop_
_entity.id
_entity.type
_entity.pdbx_description
1 polymer ?
#
loop_
_entity_poly.entity_id
_entity_poly.type
_entity_poly.pdbx_seq_one_letter_code
_entity_poly.pdbx_strand_id
1 'polypeptide(L)'
;MYSASDVDEKNDIVGRTRKAIERNKASPQTCVVCGDAATGYHYQAAACNRCKAFFRRTILNGRVMHCNKEGSCLHPERTDTKRCRACRFYRCVEGGMNPLCIGSEAPADNPVIQEVLKLRKDLHCSSTPSPISDSSVVALDMSPRSPELLMSRLIDELIFLEFAHEKIS
;
A
#
# COMPACT_ATOMS: atom_id res chain seq x y z
N MET A 1 24.19 13.45 -47.38
CA MET A 1 23.28 14.46 -46.81
C MET A 1 22.08 13.71 -46.25
N TYR A 2 22.05 13.43 -44.96
CA TYR A 2 20.89 12.79 -44.32
C TYR A 2 20.05 13.89 -43.66
N SER A 3 18.80 14.01 -44.10
CA SER A 3 17.89 15.12 -43.80
C SER A 3 17.28 15.03 -42.40
N ALA A 4 16.96 16.18 -41.82
CA ALA A 4 16.41 16.35 -40.47
C ALA A 4 14.98 15.78 -40.28
N SER A 5 14.33 15.29 -41.33
CA SER A 5 12.93 14.82 -41.31
C SER A 5 12.73 13.42 -40.72
N ASP A 6 13.81 12.64 -40.56
CA ASP A 6 13.76 11.24 -40.09
C ASP A 6 13.98 11.08 -38.56
N VAL A 7 14.19 12.20 -37.85
CA VAL A 7 14.52 12.21 -36.41
C VAL A 7 13.25 12.24 -35.55
N ASP A 8 12.15 12.80 -36.05
CA ASP A 8 10.89 12.94 -35.30
C ASP A 8 10.12 11.60 -35.18
N GLU A 9 10.05 10.78 -36.23
CA GLU A 9 9.29 9.53 -36.21
C GLU A 9 9.92 8.45 -35.28
N LYS A 10 11.25 8.42 -35.20
CA LYS A 10 11.97 7.49 -34.32
C LYS A 10 11.83 7.87 -32.84
N ASN A 11 11.68 9.16 -32.54
CA ASN A 11 11.52 9.65 -31.17
C ASN A 11 10.11 9.34 -30.62
N ASP A 12 9.09 9.31 -31.49
CA ASP A 12 7.71 8.91 -31.14
C ASP A 12 7.59 7.42 -30.80
N ILE A 13 8.31 6.55 -31.51
CA ILE A 13 8.32 5.10 -31.25
C ILE A 13 9.02 4.81 -29.91
N VAL A 14 10.13 5.49 -29.63
CA VAL A 14 10.87 5.39 -28.35
C VAL A 14 10.05 5.98 -27.19
N GLY A 15 9.29 7.06 -27.42
CA GLY A 15 8.38 7.63 -26.43
C GLY A 15 7.18 6.71 -26.10
N ARG A 16 6.60 6.07 -27.11
CA ARG A 16 5.48 5.13 -26.96
C ARG A 16 5.91 3.82 -26.27
N THR A 17 7.12 3.35 -26.55
CA THR A 17 7.71 2.16 -25.90
C THR A 17 8.14 2.43 -24.47
N ARG A 18 8.73 3.58 -24.13
CA ARG A 18 9.00 3.95 -22.71
C ARG A 18 7.71 3.99 -21.88
N LYS A 19 6.65 4.60 -22.40
CA LYS A 19 5.33 4.62 -21.75
C LYS A 19 4.70 3.22 -21.64
N ALA A 20 5.01 2.29 -22.54
CA ALA A 20 4.57 0.89 -22.48
C ALA A 20 5.39 0.05 -21.49
N ILE A 21 6.70 0.28 -21.39
CA ILE A 21 7.61 -0.40 -20.46
C ILE A 21 7.35 0.04 -19.01
N GLU A 22 7.01 1.30 -18.77
CA GLU A 22 6.56 1.77 -17.44
C GLU A 22 5.21 1.19 -17.02
N ARG A 23 4.32 0.95 -17.99
CA ARG A 23 3.06 0.19 -17.79
C ARG A 23 3.30 -1.29 -17.50
N ASN A 24 4.53 -1.79 -17.67
CA ASN A 24 4.90 -3.19 -17.47
C ASN A 24 5.36 -3.50 -16.02
N LYS A 25 5.33 -2.53 -15.10
CA LYS A 25 5.11 -2.86 -13.69
C LYS A 25 3.67 -3.31 -13.58
N ALA A 26 3.44 -4.62 -13.46
CA ALA A 26 2.11 -5.22 -13.38
C ALA A 26 1.21 -4.40 -12.45
N SER A 27 0.30 -3.62 -13.04
CA SER A 27 -0.64 -2.82 -12.28
C SER A 27 -1.55 -3.79 -11.51
N PRO A 28 -1.94 -3.47 -10.28
CA PRO A 28 -2.81 -4.35 -9.52
C PRO A 28 -4.13 -4.47 -10.27
N GLN A 29 -4.59 -5.70 -10.47
CA GLN A 29 -5.80 -5.97 -11.25
C GLN A 29 -7.07 -5.87 -10.39
N THR A 30 -6.97 -6.12 -9.08
CA THR A 30 -8.13 -6.25 -8.19
C THR A 30 -8.01 -5.37 -6.95
N CYS A 31 -9.10 -4.72 -6.57
CA CYS A 31 -9.18 -3.90 -5.36
C CYS A 31 -9.31 -4.80 -4.12
N VAL A 32 -8.39 -4.66 -3.17
CA VAL A 32 -8.38 -5.44 -1.91
C VAL A 32 -9.62 -5.21 -1.03
N VAL A 33 -10.31 -4.08 -1.22
CA VAL A 33 -11.46 -3.69 -0.40
C VAL A 33 -12.77 -4.28 -0.92
N CYS A 34 -13.01 -4.26 -2.23
CA CYS A 34 -14.32 -4.59 -2.79
C CYS A 34 -14.30 -5.62 -3.93
N GLY A 35 -13.11 -6.02 -4.40
CA GLY A 35 -12.95 -6.97 -5.52
C GLY A 35 -13.16 -6.36 -6.91
N ASP A 36 -13.59 -5.11 -7.03
CA ASP A 36 -13.69 -4.42 -8.34
C ASP A 36 -12.28 -4.26 -8.97
N ALA A 37 -12.23 -3.96 -10.27
CA ALA A 37 -10.99 -3.63 -10.96
C ALA A 37 -10.23 -2.49 -10.25
N ALA A 38 -8.98 -2.74 -9.89
CA ALA A 38 -8.12 -1.72 -9.31
C ALA A 38 -7.62 -0.76 -10.40
N THR A 39 -7.47 0.51 -10.03
CA THR A 39 -6.92 1.54 -10.93
C THR A 39 -5.45 1.81 -10.65
N GLY A 40 -4.89 1.18 -9.62
CA GLY A 40 -3.52 1.34 -9.17
C GLY A 40 -3.39 1.13 -7.66
N TYR A 41 -2.22 1.49 -7.13
CA TYR A 41 -1.98 1.56 -5.70
C TYR A 41 -2.39 2.94 -5.17
N HIS A 42 -3.35 2.98 -4.25
CA HIS A 42 -3.78 4.21 -3.57
C HIS A 42 -3.59 4.04 -2.07
N TYR A 43 -2.87 4.97 -1.46
CA TYR A 43 -2.54 4.91 -0.03
C TYR A 43 -1.88 3.57 0.36
N GLN A 44 -0.91 3.11 -0.44
CA GLN A 44 -0.14 1.86 -0.27
C GLN A 44 -0.89 0.55 -0.53
N ALA A 45 -2.15 0.58 -0.98
CA ALA A 45 -2.91 -0.64 -1.29
C ALA A 45 -3.53 -0.62 -2.69
N ALA A 46 -3.67 -1.79 -3.29
CA ALA A 46 -4.36 -1.96 -4.57
C ALA A 46 -5.86 -1.62 -4.43
N ALA A 47 -6.30 -0.53 -5.06
CA ALA A 47 -7.65 -0.03 -4.86
C ALA A 47 -8.31 0.53 -6.13
N CYS A 48 -9.63 0.48 -6.17
CA CYS A 48 -10.42 1.17 -7.19
C CYS A 48 -10.65 2.65 -6.79
N ASN A 49 -11.06 3.48 -7.75
CA ASN A 49 -11.32 4.92 -7.51
C ASN A 49 -12.38 5.17 -6.42
N ARG A 50 -13.39 4.29 -6.32
CA ARG A 50 -14.43 4.41 -5.29
C ARG A 50 -13.87 4.19 -3.89
N CYS A 51 -13.03 3.17 -3.70
CA CYS A 51 -12.41 2.88 -2.41
C CYS A 51 -11.34 3.91 -2.04
N LYS A 52 -10.58 4.40 -3.02
CA LYS A 52 -9.67 5.56 -2.85
C LYS A 52 -10.42 6.76 -2.27
N ALA A 53 -11.47 7.23 -2.96
CA ALA A 53 -12.20 8.42 -2.56
C ALA A 53 -12.92 8.23 -1.21
N PHE A 54 -13.47 7.03 -0.99
CA PHE A 54 -14.11 6.67 0.28
C PHE A 54 -13.13 6.73 1.46
N PHE A 55 -11.95 6.13 1.33
CA PHE A 55 -10.92 6.12 2.36
C PHE A 55 -10.48 7.55 2.71
N ARG A 56 -10.13 8.37 1.70
CA ARG A 56 -9.76 9.78 1.91
C ARG A 56 -10.84 10.55 2.66
N ARG A 57 -12.10 10.48 2.20
CA ARG A 57 -13.21 11.18 2.88
C ARG A 57 -13.41 10.71 4.32
N THR A 58 -13.26 9.41 4.58
CA THR A 58 -13.44 8.87 5.93
C THR A 58 -12.38 9.41 6.87
N ILE A 59 -11.12 9.43 6.43
CA ILE A 59 -10.03 10.04 7.19
C ILE A 59 -10.28 11.53 7.36
N LEU A 60 -10.47 12.30 6.30
CA LEU A 60 -10.65 13.77 6.42
C LEU A 60 -11.84 14.17 7.30
N ASN A 61 -12.93 13.39 7.27
CA ASN A 61 -14.10 13.67 8.11
C ASN A 61 -13.88 13.37 9.60
N GLY A 62 -12.89 12.53 9.94
CA GLY A 62 -12.53 12.18 11.31
C GLY A 62 -13.64 11.53 12.16
N ARG A 63 -14.75 11.10 11.55
CA ARG A 63 -15.88 10.50 12.26
C ARG A 63 -15.73 8.98 12.30
N VAL A 64 -15.60 8.44 13.50
CA VAL A 64 -15.65 6.99 13.75
C VAL A 64 -17.00 6.44 13.30
N MET A 65 -16.98 5.31 12.58
CA MET A 65 -18.18 4.68 12.02
C MET A 65 -18.42 3.35 12.71
N HIS A 66 -19.65 3.11 13.16
CA HIS A 66 -20.06 1.85 13.80
C HIS A 66 -20.89 0.98 12.86
N CYS A 67 -20.73 -0.34 12.98
CA CYS A 67 -21.53 -1.32 12.25
C CYS A 67 -22.77 -1.69 13.06
N ASN A 68 -23.96 -1.55 12.45
CA ASN A 68 -25.24 -1.90 13.10
C ASN A 68 -25.51 -3.41 13.16
N LYS A 69 -24.60 -4.24 12.63
CA LYS A 69 -24.76 -5.69 12.55
C LYS A 69 -23.52 -6.43 13.06
N GLU A 70 -22.76 -5.78 13.95
CA GLU A 70 -21.63 -6.40 14.67
C GLU A 70 -20.62 -7.11 13.74
N GLY A 71 -20.30 -6.48 12.62
CA GLY A 71 -19.34 -7.04 11.66
C GLY A 71 -19.85 -8.19 10.80
N SER A 72 -21.10 -8.64 10.96
CA SER A 72 -21.66 -9.71 10.13
C SER A 72 -21.71 -9.40 8.63
N CYS A 73 -21.59 -8.12 8.23
CA CYS A 73 -21.41 -7.70 6.84
C CYS A 73 -20.04 -8.06 6.25
N LEU A 74 -19.09 -8.58 7.03
CA LEU A 74 -17.80 -9.04 6.51
C LEU A 74 -17.89 -10.43 5.86
N HIS A 75 -18.94 -11.20 6.13
CA HIS A 75 -19.14 -12.52 5.54
C HIS A 75 -19.45 -12.42 4.04
N PRO A 76 -18.60 -12.96 3.15
CA PRO A 76 -18.72 -12.78 1.70
C PRO A 76 -20.04 -13.30 1.11
N GLU A 77 -20.68 -14.26 1.77
CA GLU A 77 -21.97 -14.85 1.37
C GLU A 77 -23.18 -13.91 1.56
N ARG A 78 -23.03 -12.79 2.29
CA ARG A 78 -24.15 -11.87 2.54
C ARG A 78 -24.31 -10.83 1.44
N THR A 79 -25.57 -10.58 1.07
CA THR A 79 -25.96 -9.62 0.02
C THR A 79 -25.72 -8.15 0.39
N ASP A 80 -25.42 -7.84 1.65
CA ASP A 80 -25.18 -6.49 2.16
C ASP A 80 -23.70 -6.20 2.46
N THR A 81 -22.79 -7.12 2.11
CA THR A 81 -21.34 -7.00 2.27
C THR A 81 -20.74 -5.69 1.77
N LYS A 82 -21.33 -5.12 0.71
CA LYS A 82 -20.85 -3.88 0.07
C LYS A 82 -21.51 -2.60 0.60
N ARG A 83 -22.58 -2.69 1.40
CA ARG A 83 -23.41 -1.54 1.82
C ARG A 83 -22.95 -0.89 3.13
N CYS A 84 -22.41 -1.66 4.06
CA CYS A 84 -22.03 -1.14 5.37
C CYS A 84 -20.76 -0.26 5.28
N ARG A 85 -20.88 1.03 5.63
CA ARG A 85 -19.76 1.99 5.62
C ARG A 85 -18.66 1.61 6.60
N ALA A 86 -19.04 1.20 7.83
CA ALA A 86 -18.08 0.79 8.85
C ALA A 86 -17.27 -0.43 8.39
N CYS A 87 -17.93 -1.50 7.94
CA CYS A 87 -17.24 -2.70 7.44
C CYS A 87 -16.42 -2.42 6.16
N ARG A 88 -16.88 -1.52 5.29
CA ARG A 88 -16.08 -1.10 4.13
C ARG A 88 -14.79 -0.40 4.56
N PHE A 89 -14.85 0.47 5.56
CA PHE A 89 -13.66 1.13 6.10
C PHE A 89 -12.73 0.14 6.79
N TYR A 90 -13.27 -0.80 7.56
CA TYR A 90 -12.50 -1.90 8.13
C TYR A 90 -11.71 -2.67 7.06
N ARG A 91 -12.35 -3.04 5.93
CA ARG A 91 -11.67 -3.68 4.79
C ARG A 91 -10.60 -2.79 4.13
N CYS A 92 -10.74 -1.46 4.16
CA CYS A 92 -9.67 -0.56 3.73
C CYS A 92 -8.44 -0.70 4.63
N VAL A 93 -8.65 -0.74 5.95
CA VAL A 93 -7.58 -0.85 6.95
C VAL A 93 -6.89 -2.21 6.87
N GLU A 94 -7.66 -3.30 6.86
CA GLU A 94 -7.12 -4.66 6.69
C GLU A 94 -6.41 -4.85 5.36
N GLY A 95 -6.94 -4.24 4.29
CA GLY A 95 -6.32 -4.23 2.97
C GLY A 95 -5.03 -3.39 2.89
N GLY A 96 -4.59 -2.77 3.99
CA GLY A 96 -3.33 -2.05 4.07
C GLY A 96 -3.40 -0.58 3.66
N MET A 97 -4.59 0.01 3.50
CA MET A 97 -4.70 1.45 3.17
C MET A 97 -4.16 2.30 4.32
N ASN A 98 -3.19 3.17 4.03
CA ASN A 98 -2.45 3.94 5.02
C ASN A 98 -2.96 5.37 5.15
N PRO A 99 -3.53 5.76 6.32
CA PRO A 99 -4.03 7.12 6.52
C PRO A 99 -2.91 8.16 6.53
N LEU A 100 -1.67 7.79 6.88
CA LEU A 100 -0.52 8.70 6.88
C LEU A 100 -0.15 9.18 5.47
N CYS A 101 -0.54 8.45 4.43
CA CYS A 101 -0.35 8.87 3.04
C CYS A 101 -1.31 9.99 2.60
N ILE A 102 -2.22 10.44 3.45
CA ILE A 102 -3.11 11.59 3.18
C ILE A 102 -2.41 12.92 3.57
N GLY A 103 -1.23 12.87 4.20
CA GLY A 103 -0.39 14.04 4.45
C GLY A 103 -0.98 15.03 5.45
N SER A 104 -0.71 16.33 5.27
CA SER A 104 -1.14 17.42 6.16
C SER A 104 -2.64 17.74 6.08
N GLU A 105 -3.40 17.13 5.17
CA GLU A 105 -4.83 17.39 5.03
C GLU A 105 -5.66 16.80 6.19
N ALA A 106 -5.13 15.81 6.91
CA ALA A 106 -5.85 15.19 8.00
C ALA A 106 -5.60 15.92 9.35
N PRO A 107 -6.64 16.12 10.18
CA PRO A 107 -6.48 16.69 11.52
C PRO A 107 -5.50 15.85 12.37
N ALA A 108 -4.60 16.51 13.12
CA ALA A 108 -3.57 15.83 13.93
C ALA A 108 -4.19 14.99 15.07
N ASP A 109 -5.35 15.38 15.56
CA ASP A 109 -6.14 14.75 16.63
C ASP A 109 -7.23 13.79 16.10
N ASN A 110 -7.16 13.42 14.82
CA ASN A 110 -8.18 12.62 14.19
C ASN A 110 -8.32 11.22 14.84
N PRO A 111 -9.47 10.91 15.48
CA PRO A 111 -9.65 9.67 16.21
C PRO A 111 -9.65 8.44 15.28
N VAL A 112 -10.05 8.61 14.01
CA VAL A 112 -10.01 7.55 13.01
C VAL A 112 -8.57 7.15 12.69
N ILE A 113 -7.64 8.11 12.62
CA ILE A 113 -6.21 7.79 12.39
C ILE A 113 -5.66 7.00 13.58
N GLN A 114 -5.96 7.43 14.80
CA GLN A 114 -5.51 6.72 16.01
C GLN A 114 -6.06 5.29 16.05
N GLU A 115 -7.33 5.09 15.70
CA GLU A 115 -7.95 3.77 15.62
C GLU A 115 -7.26 2.87 14.58
N VAL A 116 -6.98 3.39 13.38
CA VAL A 116 -6.26 2.65 12.33
C VAL A 116 -4.85 2.25 12.77
N LEU A 117 -4.13 3.15 13.43
CA LEU A 117 -2.78 2.87 13.92
C LEU A 117 -2.76 1.83 15.05
N LYS A 118 -3.79 1.81 15.90
CA LYS A 118 -3.97 0.74 16.92
C LYS A 118 -4.22 -0.60 16.25
N LEU A 119 -5.21 -0.67 15.35
CA LEU A 119 -5.56 -1.89 14.61
C LEU A 119 -4.35 -2.48 13.85
N ARG A 120 -3.48 -1.64 13.29
CA ARG A 120 -2.25 -2.08 12.61
C ARG A 120 -1.18 -2.63 13.55
N LYS A 121 -1.08 -2.14 14.79
CA LYS A 121 -0.16 -2.68 15.79
C LYS A 121 -0.57 -4.08 16.23
N ASP A 122 -1.87 -4.31 16.34
CA ASP A 122 -2.41 -5.63 16.69
C ASP A 122 -2.17 -6.64 15.56
N LEU A 123 -2.25 -6.20 14.29
CA LEU A 123 -1.84 -6.98 13.12
C LEU A 123 -0.31 -7.23 13.03
N HIS A 124 0.51 -6.39 13.67
CA HIS A 124 1.96 -6.61 13.81
C HIS A 124 2.32 -7.49 15.02
N CYS A 125 1.33 -7.95 15.79
CA CYS A 125 1.47 -8.94 16.85
C CYS A 125 1.00 -10.35 16.42
N SER A 126 0.98 -10.62 15.11
CA SER A 126 0.98 -11.98 14.55
C SER A 126 2.29 -12.33 13.82
N SER A 127 3.34 -11.52 14.03
CA SER A 127 4.72 -11.83 13.69
C SER A 127 5.60 -11.83 14.95
N THR A 128 5.17 -12.58 15.96
CA THR A 128 6.10 -13.25 16.88
C THR A 128 6.03 -14.74 16.58
N PRO A 129 7.15 -15.48 16.49
CA PRO A 129 7.10 -16.92 16.37
C PRO A 129 6.59 -17.48 17.69
N SER A 130 5.35 -18.00 17.69
CA SER A 130 4.82 -18.78 18.81
C SER A 130 5.77 -19.95 19.12
N PRO A 131 6.04 -20.27 20.40
CA PRO A 131 6.83 -21.44 20.75
C PRO A 131 6.14 -22.71 20.25
N ILE A 132 6.89 -23.45 19.45
CA ILE A 132 6.50 -24.67 18.76
C ILE A 132 6.39 -25.80 19.80
N SER A 133 5.31 -26.57 19.79
CA SER A 133 5.34 -27.96 20.26
C SER A 133 4.61 -28.85 19.24
N ASP A 134 5.44 -29.48 18.41
CA ASP A 134 5.29 -30.75 17.67
C ASP A 134 4.04 -31.02 16.80
N SER A 135 4.13 -31.63 15.61
CA SER A 135 5.21 -32.32 14.92
C SER A 135 4.86 -32.38 13.42
N SER A 136 5.86 -32.42 12.55
CA SER A 136 5.78 -32.70 11.09
C SER A 136 5.04 -31.70 10.17
N VAL A 137 5.66 -30.57 9.84
CA VAL A 137 5.58 -29.99 8.48
C VAL A 137 6.91 -29.31 8.12
N VAL A 138 7.31 -29.47 6.86
CA VAL A 138 8.60 -29.15 6.25
C VAL A 138 9.23 -27.81 6.67
N ALA A 139 10.51 -27.85 7.03
CA ALA A 139 11.34 -26.67 7.22
C ALA A 139 11.55 -25.96 5.86
N LEU A 140 10.83 -24.86 5.64
CA LEU A 140 11.27 -23.84 4.68
C LEU A 140 12.28 -22.95 5.41
N ASP A 141 13.54 -23.20 5.09
CA ASP A 141 14.72 -22.44 5.45
C ASP A 141 14.47 -20.91 5.40
N MET A 142 14.51 -20.28 6.57
CA MET A 142 14.61 -18.84 6.75
C MET A 142 16.07 -18.43 6.74
N SER A 143 16.72 -18.61 5.58
CA SER A 143 18.04 -18.00 5.34
C SER A 143 17.88 -16.49 5.15
N PRO A 144 18.71 -15.65 5.78
CA PRO A 144 18.62 -14.20 5.66
C PRO A 144 18.78 -13.79 4.19
N ARG A 145 17.91 -12.86 3.78
CA ARG A 145 17.94 -12.18 2.48
C ARG A 145 19.38 -11.74 2.18
N SER A 146 19.84 -12.10 0.99
CA SER A 146 21.17 -11.86 0.39
C SER A 146 22.02 -10.75 1.06
N PRO A 147 23.32 -10.99 1.33
CA PRO A 147 24.26 -9.97 1.82
C PRO A 147 24.33 -8.72 0.92
N GLU A 148 23.91 -8.83 -0.35
CA GLU A 148 23.79 -7.71 -1.29
C GLU A 148 22.81 -6.63 -0.81
N LEU A 149 21.71 -7.03 -0.15
CA LEU A 149 20.66 -6.12 0.33
C LEU A 149 21.04 -5.46 1.67
N LEU A 150 21.90 -6.12 2.46
CA LEU A 150 22.49 -5.52 3.65
C LEU A 150 23.57 -4.51 3.26
N MET A 151 24.40 -4.85 2.27
CA MET A 151 25.38 -3.92 1.72
C MET A 151 24.70 -2.72 1.08
N SER A 152 23.60 -2.88 0.35
CA SER A 152 22.88 -1.74 -0.24
C SER A 152 22.34 -0.77 0.81
N ARG A 153 21.84 -1.29 1.94
CA ARG A 153 21.34 -0.46 3.05
C ARG A 153 22.46 0.32 3.76
N LEU A 154 23.62 -0.31 3.96
CA LEU A 154 24.77 0.35 4.56
C LEU A 154 25.36 1.42 3.63
N ILE A 155 25.35 1.17 2.31
CA ILE A 155 25.76 2.17 1.31
C ILE A 155 24.83 3.39 1.36
N ASP A 156 23.51 3.18 1.36
CA ASP A 156 22.54 4.28 1.44
C ASP A 156 22.70 5.11 2.74
N GLU A 157 23.01 4.45 3.85
CA GLU A 157 23.23 5.09 5.15
C GLU A 157 24.56 5.87 5.20
N LEU A 158 25.63 5.36 4.58
CA LEU A 158 26.91 6.06 4.46
C LEU A 158 26.84 7.26 3.52
N ILE A 159 26.13 7.14 2.39
CA ILE A 159 25.89 8.26 1.47
C ILE A 159 25.12 9.37 2.19
N PHE A 160 24.12 9.02 3.01
CA PHE A 160 23.36 10.00 3.78
C PHE A 160 24.23 10.75 4.80
N LEU A 161 25.18 10.05 5.43
CA LEU A 161 26.13 10.65 6.38
C LEU A 161 27.15 11.55 5.68
N GLU A 162 27.66 11.17 4.51
CA GLU A 162 28.51 12.05 3.68
C GLU A 162 27.76 13.32 3.27
N PHE A 163 26.52 13.19 2.80
CA PHE A 163 25.66 14.33 2.42
C PHE A 163 25.33 15.25 3.60
N ALA A 164 25.21 14.69 4.80
CA ALA A 164 24.95 15.45 6.01
C ALA A 164 26.21 16.22 6.48
N HIS A 165 27.39 15.63 6.32
CA HIS A 165 28.66 16.28 6.66
C HIS A 165 28.96 17.45 5.72
N GLU A 166 28.66 17.33 4.44
CA GLU A 166 28.86 18.38 3.42
C GLU A 166 27.92 19.60 3.60
N LYS A 167 26.84 19.45 4.37
CA LYS A 167 25.91 20.54 4.72
C LYS A 167 26.27 21.30 6.00
N ILE A 168 27.21 20.78 6.78
CA ILE A 168 27.62 21.37 8.06
C ILE A 168 29.03 21.99 7.96
N SER A 169 29.79 21.66 6.92
CA SER A 169 31.00 22.39 6.48
C SER A 169 30.67 23.59 5.60
#